data_AF-A0A2A5M566-F1
#
_entry.id   AF-A0A2A5M566-F1
#
_cell.length_a   1.000
_cell.length_b   1.000
_cell.length_c   1.000
_cell.angle_alpha   90.00
_cell.angle_beta   90.00
_cell.angle_gamma   90.00
#
_symmetry.space_group_name_H-M   'P 1'
#
loop_
_entity.id
_entity.type
_entity.pdbx_description
1 polymer ?
#
loop_
_entity_poly.entity_id
_entity_poly.type
_entity_poly.pdbx_seq_one_letter_code
_entity_poly.pdbx_strand_id
1 'polypeptide(L)'
;DILEFTLLDNADIAKVENLLKEIKGINIQSENMHYKISFTSEEVKNIENFALLQAVETIRNRLDQFGLAEPTVAKQGNDKILVELAGIKTKEDELRAKERITKAAHLQLMEVDDSKMGQASTMSDAEAASYGLILVPDSRNPNLKYTLKS
;
A
#
# COMPACT_ATOMS: atom_id res chain seq x y z
N ASP A 1 -5.89 -13.22 -8.07
CA ASP A 1 -7.26 -13.51 -7.60
C ASP A 1 -7.53 -14.96 -7.25
N ILE A 2 -6.58 -15.88 -7.49
CA ILE A 2 -6.72 -17.30 -7.15
C ILE A 2 -5.50 -17.71 -6.33
N LEU A 3 -5.73 -18.35 -5.18
CA LEU A 3 -4.71 -18.96 -4.35
C LEU A 3 -4.79 -20.48 -4.52
N GLU A 4 -3.67 -21.12 -4.84
CA GLU A 4 -3.58 -22.57 -5.01
C GLU A 4 -2.52 -23.14 -4.08
N PHE A 5 -2.83 -24.23 -3.37
CA PHE A 5 -1.88 -24.93 -2.52
C PHE A 5 -2.23 -26.42 -2.39
N THR A 6 -1.22 -27.24 -2.09
CA THR A 6 -1.37 -28.69 -1.88
C THR A 6 -1.04 -29.05 -0.44
N LEU A 7 -1.86 -29.89 0.18
CA LEU A 7 -1.57 -30.45 1.49
C LEU A 7 -0.64 -31.66 1.37
N LEU A 8 0.36 -31.72 2.25
CA LEU A 8 1.35 -32.80 2.31
C LEU A 8 0.93 -33.93 3.24
N ASP A 9 0.11 -33.63 4.25
CA ASP A 9 -0.39 -34.59 5.24
C ASP A 9 -1.92 -34.58 5.28
N ASN A 10 -2.52 -35.78 5.34
CA ASN A 10 -3.95 -35.98 5.52
C ASN A 10 -4.45 -35.47 6.89
N ALA A 11 -3.58 -35.46 7.91
CA ALA A 11 -3.95 -35.03 9.26
C ALA A 11 -4.34 -33.54 9.34
N ASP A 12 -3.88 -32.72 8.39
CA ASP A 12 -4.14 -31.27 8.37
C ASP A 12 -5.41 -30.89 7.60
N ILE A 13 -6.04 -31.82 6.88
CA ILE A 13 -7.26 -31.57 6.09
C ILE A 13 -8.37 -30.99 6.97
N ALA A 14 -8.63 -31.62 8.13
CA ALA A 14 -9.70 -31.18 9.02
C ALA A 14 -9.47 -29.77 9.58
N LYS A 15 -8.21 -29.40 9.83
CA LYS A 15 -7.86 -28.06 10.33
C LYS A 15 -8.06 -27.02 9.23
N VAL A 16 -7.57 -27.31 8.03
CA VAL A 16 -7.68 -26.40 6.88
C VAL A 16 -9.13 -26.21 6.48
N GLU A 17 -9.93 -27.27 6.42
CA GLU A 17 -11.36 -27.13 6.14
C GLU A 17 -12.09 -26.26 7.17
N ASN A 18 -11.77 -26.39 8.45
CA ASN A 18 -12.38 -25.55 9.49
C ASN A 18 -12.02 -24.07 9.30
N LEU A 19 -10.73 -23.76 9.05
CA LEU A 19 -10.28 -22.39 8.79
C LEU A 19 -10.94 -21.81 7.53
N LEU A 20 -11.03 -22.60 6.45
CA LEU A 20 -11.60 -22.13 5.20
C LEU A 20 -13.13 -21.90 5.29
N LYS A 21 -13.84 -22.65 6.14
CA LYS A 21 -15.28 -22.45 6.38
C LYS A 21 -15.60 -21.16 7.16
N GLU A 22 -14.66 -20.67 7.96
CA GLU A 22 -14.83 -19.41 8.70
C GLU A 22 -14.69 -18.16 7.80
N ILE A 23 -13.97 -18.28 6.69
CA ILE A 23 -13.74 -17.18 5.76
C ILE A 23 -14.97 -17.01 4.86
N LYS A 24 -15.58 -15.83 4.93
CA LYS A 24 -16.72 -15.47 4.07
C LYS A 24 -16.25 -14.95 2.72
N GLY A 25 -17.10 -15.09 1.70
CA GLY A 25 -16.86 -14.48 0.38
C GLY A 25 -15.86 -15.23 -0.51
N ILE A 26 -15.45 -16.45 -0.15
CA ILE A 26 -14.55 -17.29 -0.95
C ILE A 26 -15.27 -18.50 -1.56
N ASN A 27 -14.82 -18.90 -2.74
CA ASN A 27 -15.13 -20.16 -3.41
C ASN A 27 -13.94 -21.11 -3.22
N ILE A 28 -14.22 -22.34 -2.79
CA ILE A 28 -13.22 -23.37 -2.54
C ILE A 28 -13.47 -24.54 -3.47
N GLN A 29 -12.45 -24.95 -4.21
CA GLN A 29 -12.44 -26.18 -5.00
C GLN A 29 -11.31 -27.06 -4.48
N SER A 30 -11.62 -28.28 -4.07
CA SER A 30 -10.62 -29.24 -3.59
C SER A 30 -10.64 -30.51 -4.45
N GLU A 31 -9.48 -30.89 -4.98
CA GLU A 31 -9.26 -32.15 -5.71
C GLU A 31 -7.93 -32.76 -5.27
N ASN A 32 -7.91 -34.02 -4.85
CA ASN A 32 -6.67 -34.75 -4.50
C ASN A 32 -5.70 -33.99 -3.56
N MET A 33 -6.21 -33.38 -2.48
CA MET A 33 -5.44 -32.54 -1.53
C MET A 33 -4.89 -31.23 -2.12
N HIS A 34 -5.23 -30.90 -3.37
CA HIS A 34 -4.99 -29.61 -3.99
C HIS A 34 -6.21 -28.72 -3.78
N TYR A 35 -5.98 -27.55 -3.20
CA TYR A 35 -7.01 -26.55 -2.94
C TYR A 35 -6.81 -25.36 -3.87
N LYS A 36 -7.92 -24.94 -4.47
CA LYS A 36 -8.01 -23.72 -5.27
C LYS A 36 -9.06 -22.82 -4.64
N ILE A 37 -8.62 -21.65 -4.20
CA ILE A 37 -9.44 -20.65 -3.54
C ILE A 37 -9.53 -19.43 -4.43
N SER A 38 -10.74 -18.92 -4.61
CA SER A 38 -11.00 -17.67 -5.34
C SER A 38 -12.04 -16.85 -4.59
N PHE A 39 -12.10 -15.54 -4.85
CA PHE A 39 -13.20 -14.73 -4.31
C PHE A 39 -14.50 -14.99 -5.07
N THR A 40 -15.62 -14.87 -4.37
CA THR A 40 -16.95 -14.77 -5.01
C THR A 40 -17.06 -13.44 -5.76
N SER A 41 -17.89 -13.38 -6.80
CA SER A 41 -18.09 -12.13 -7.55
C SER A 41 -18.68 -11.01 -6.69
N GLU A 42 -19.42 -11.35 -5.63
CA GLU A 42 -19.92 -10.38 -4.65
C GLU A 42 -18.78 -9.83 -3.79
N GLU A 43 -17.91 -10.70 -3.29
CA GLU A 43 -16.76 -10.28 -2.48
C GLU A 43 -15.78 -9.42 -3.26
N VAL A 44 -15.54 -9.73 -4.54
CA VAL A 44 -14.73 -8.86 -5.42
C VAL A 44 -15.31 -7.45 -5.48
N LYS A 45 -16.62 -7.30 -5.70
CA LYS A 45 -17.28 -5.98 -5.72
C LYS A 45 -17.21 -5.27 -4.37
N ASN A 46 -17.33 -6.02 -3.26
CA ASN A 46 -17.22 -5.47 -1.93
C ASN A 46 -15.81 -4.92 -1.67
N ILE A 47 -14.77 -5.66 -2.05
CA ILE A 47 -13.37 -5.25 -1.96
C ILE A 47 -13.13 -4.01 -2.83
N GLU A 48 -13.61 -3.98 -4.08
CA GLU A 48 -13.49 -2.81 -4.97
C GLU A 48 -14.14 -1.57 -4.36
N ASN A 49 -15.38 -1.70 -3.86
CA ASN A 49 -16.09 -0.58 -3.25
C ASN A 49 -15.42 -0.13 -1.94
N PHE A 50 -14.93 -1.07 -1.12
CA PHE A 50 -14.17 -0.76 0.09
C PHE A 50 -12.88 -0.01 -0.23
N ALA A 51 -12.12 -0.48 -1.22
CA ALA A 51 -10.89 0.18 -1.68
C ALA A 51 -11.18 1.61 -2.18
N LEU A 52 -12.28 1.82 -2.90
CA LEU A 52 -12.70 3.15 -3.36
C LEU A 52 -13.08 4.08 -2.20
N LEU A 53 -13.81 3.59 -1.21
CA LEU A 53 -14.15 4.36 0.00
C LEU A 53 -12.89 4.71 0.81
N GLN A 54 -11.97 3.77 0.94
CA GLN A 54 -10.69 4.00 1.60
C GLN A 54 -9.85 5.06 0.86
N ALA A 55 -9.86 5.03 -0.48
CA ALA A 55 -9.19 6.03 -1.30
C ALA A 55 -9.82 7.43 -1.12
N VAL A 56 -11.15 7.54 -1.12
CA VAL A 56 -11.87 8.80 -0.82
C VAL A 56 -11.46 9.35 0.54
N GLU A 57 -11.46 8.51 1.58
CA GLU A 57 -11.08 8.92 2.92
C GLU A 57 -9.61 9.37 3.02
N THR A 58 -8.72 8.64 2.33
CA THR A 58 -7.30 8.99 2.28
C THR A 58 -7.09 10.34 1.61
N ILE A 59 -7.78 10.60 0.49
CA ILE A 59 -7.68 11.88 -0.24
C ILE A 59 -8.23 13.01 0.62
N ARG A 60 -9.37 12.82 1.28
CA ARG A 60 -9.98 13.80 2.20
C ARG A 60 -9.00 14.23 3.29
N ASN A 61 -8.46 13.28 4.05
CA ASN A 61 -7.52 13.55 5.12
C ASN A 61 -6.23 14.27 4.65
N ARG A 62 -5.77 13.98 3.42
CA ARG A 62 -4.59 14.66 2.83
C ARG A 62 -4.87 16.11 2.45
N LEU A 63 -6.09 16.40 2.01
CA LEU A 63 -6.51 17.76 1.64
C LEU A 63 -6.81 18.60 2.88
N ASP A 64 -7.37 18.01 3.94
CA ASP A 64 -7.59 18.69 5.22
C ASP A 64 -6.26 19.18 5.84
N GLN A 65 -5.18 18.40 5.69
CA GLN A 65 -3.84 18.78 6.14
C GLN A 65 -3.25 20.02 5.45
N PHE A 66 -3.79 20.45 4.30
CA PHE A 66 -3.37 21.68 3.62
C PHE A 66 -3.97 22.95 4.24
N GLY A 67 -4.93 22.83 5.17
CA GLY A 67 -5.66 23.98 5.71
C GLY A 67 -6.55 24.67 4.68
N LEU A 68 -6.92 23.96 3.60
CA LEU A 68 -7.93 24.41 2.65
C LEU A 68 -9.31 24.36 3.31
N ALA A 69 -10.16 25.34 3.02
CA ALA A 69 -11.53 25.34 3.53
C ALA A 69 -12.30 24.17 2.90
N GLU A 70 -12.77 23.25 3.75
CA GLU A 70 -13.64 22.09 3.46
C GLU A 70 -13.66 21.59 2.00
N PRO A 71 -12.67 20.77 1.58
CA PRO A 71 -12.67 20.15 0.26
C PRO A 71 -13.80 19.12 0.13
N THR A 72 -14.47 19.08 -1.02
CA THR A 72 -15.46 18.04 -1.31
C THR A 72 -14.78 16.87 -2.01
N VAL A 73 -14.81 15.69 -1.38
CA VAL A 73 -14.27 14.45 -1.95
C VAL A 73 -15.36 13.39 -1.94
N ALA A 74 -15.76 12.94 -3.12
CA ALA A 74 -16.85 11.99 -3.27
C ALA A 74 -16.56 10.96 -4.36
N LYS A 75 -17.14 9.78 -4.21
CA LYS A 75 -17.17 8.75 -5.25
C LYS A 75 -18.03 9.24 -6.44
N GLN A 76 -17.50 9.12 -7.65
CA GLN A 76 -18.20 9.42 -8.90
C GLN A 76 -18.31 8.15 -9.75
N GLY A 77 -19.52 7.60 -9.85
CA GLY A 77 -19.73 6.33 -10.56
C GLY A 77 -19.11 5.14 -9.81
N ASN A 78 -18.50 4.21 -10.55
CA ASN A 78 -17.99 2.95 -9.99
C ASN A 78 -16.48 2.97 -9.69
N ASP A 79 -15.71 3.80 -10.37
CA ASP A 79 -14.24 3.73 -10.40
C ASP A 79 -13.55 5.11 -10.27
N LYS A 80 -14.30 6.20 -10.17
CA LYS A 80 -13.73 7.57 -10.12
C LYS A 80 -14.02 8.24 -8.79
N ILE A 81 -13.17 9.22 -8.48
CA ILE A 81 -13.28 10.09 -7.32
C ILE A 81 -13.33 11.53 -7.83
N LEU A 82 -14.40 12.24 -7.47
CA LEU A 82 -14.55 13.68 -7.68
C LEU A 82 -13.86 14.40 -6.51
N VAL A 83 -13.03 15.38 -6.84
CA VAL A 83 -12.34 16.23 -5.88
C VAL A 83 -12.60 17.68 -6.26
N GLU A 84 -13.19 18.44 -5.34
CA GLU A 84 -13.43 19.87 -5.50
C GLU A 84 -12.71 20.63 -4.38
N LEU A 85 -11.84 21.57 -4.77
CA LEU A 85 -10.98 22.32 -3.87
C LEU A 85 -11.42 23.79 -3.86
N ALA A 86 -11.94 24.27 -2.74
CA ALA A 86 -12.27 25.68 -2.58
C ALA A 86 -10.98 26.51 -2.42
N GLY A 87 -10.89 27.65 -3.12
CA GLY A 87 -9.80 28.60 -2.92
C GLY A 87 -8.49 28.30 -3.66
N ILE A 88 -8.44 27.30 -4.56
CA ILE A 88 -7.34 27.18 -5.52
C ILE A 88 -7.45 28.30 -6.56
N LYS A 89 -6.51 29.24 -6.51
CA LYS A 89 -6.50 30.43 -7.36
C LYS A 89 -5.50 30.33 -8.52
N THR A 90 -4.56 29.38 -8.43
CA THR A 90 -3.47 29.24 -9.41
C THR A 90 -3.32 27.80 -9.87
N LYS A 91 -2.82 27.62 -11.11
CA LYS A 91 -2.48 26.30 -11.66
C LYS A 91 -1.36 25.60 -10.88
N GLU A 92 -0.51 26.36 -10.20
CA GLU A 92 0.59 25.81 -9.40
C GLU A 92 0.06 25.14 -8.12
N ASP A 93 -0.93 25.74 -7.47
CA ASP A 93 -1.59 25.16 -6.29
C ASP A 93 -2.34 23.87 -6.64
N GLU A 94 -2.99 23.84 -7.80
CA GLU A 94 -3.65 22.64 -8.34
C GLU A 94 -2.65 21.50 -8.56
N LEU A 95 -1.51 21.79 -9.18
CA LEU A 95 -0.45 20.80 -9.41
C LEU A 95 0.13 20.26 -8.10
N ARG A 96 0.40 21.13 -7.12
CA ARG A 96 0.91 20.73 -5.79
C ARG A 96 -0.09 19.88 -5.01
N ALA A 97 -1.37 20.23 -5.05
CA ALA A 97 -2.44 19.44 -4.45
C ALA A 97 -2.52 18.06 -5.12
N LYS A 98 -2.54 18.03 -6.46
CA LYS A 98 -2.55 16.81 -7.26
C LYS A 98 -1.36 15.90 -6.94
N GLU A 99 -0.14 16.43 -6.92
CA GLU A 99 1.06 15.63 -6.66
C GLU A 99 0.98 14.94 -5.29
N ARG A 100 0.54 15.65 -4.25
CA ARG A 100 0.45 15.09 -2.90
C ARG A 100 -0.69 14.10 -2.71
N ILE A 101 -1.85 14.30 -3.34
CA ILE A 101 -2.93 13.30 -3.29
C ILE A 101 -2.56 12.03 -4.06
N THR A 102 -1.76 12.15 -5.14
CA THR A 102 -1.40 11.00 -5.99
C THR A 102 -0.19 10.23 -5.46
N LYS A 103 0.67 10.88 -4.65
CA LYS A 103 1.85 10.21 -4.09
C LYS A 103 1.45 9.19 -3.03
N ALA A 104 1.67 7.90 -3.29
CA ALA A 104 1.49 6.86 -2.29
C ALA A 104 2.44 7.12 -1.11
N ALA A 105 1.91 7.13 0.12
CA ALA A 105 2.69 7.37 1.33
C ALA A 105 2.99 6.03 2.01
N HIS A 106 4.01 5.33 1.50
CA HIS A 106 4.47 4.08 2.10
C HIS A 106 5.37 4.40 3.30
N LEU A 107 4.95 3.98 4.49
CA LEU A 107 5.79 4.00 5.69
C LEU A 107 6.40 2.61 5.87
N GLN A 108 7.73 2.56 5.92
CA GLN A 108 8.49 1.35 6.20
C GLN A 108 9.34 1.57 7.44
N LEU A 109 9.38 0.58 8.33
CA LEU A 109 10.31 0.53 9.44
C LEU A 109 11.46 -0.37 9.01
N MET A 110 12.67 0.17 8.98
CA MET A 110 13.87 -0.53 8.51
C MET A 110 14.95 -0.47 9.59
N GLU A 111 15.78 -1.50 9.63
CA GLU A 111 16.93 -1.53 10.54
C GLU A 111 18.05 -0.64 9.99
N VAL A 112 18.63 0.16 10.87
CA VAL A 112 19.80 0.98 10.55
C VAL A 112 21.05 0.09 10.58
N ASP A 113 21.90 0.19 9.55
CA ASP A 113 23.21 -0.48 9.53
C ASP A 113 24.31 0.51 9.89
N ASP A 114 24.86 0.36 11.10
CA ASP A 114 25.93 1.23 11.61
C ASP A 114 27.32 0.94 10.99
N SER A 115 27.53 -0.23 10.40
CA SER A 115 28.85 -0.68 9.92
C SER A 115 29.40 0.19 8.77
N LYS A 116 28.47 0.77 7.99
CA LYS A 116 28.75 1.55 6.79
C LYS A 116 28.22 2.99 6.88
N MET A 117 27.70 3.39 8.05
CA MET A 117 27.14 4.72 8.30
C MET A 117 28.12 5.86 7.97
N GLY A 118 29.41 5.69 8.29
CA GLY A 118 30.44 6.70 8.01
C GLY A 118 30.69 6.95 6.51
N GLN A 119 30.24 6.05 5.63
CA GLN A 119 30.36 6.16 4.17
C GLN A 119 29.02 6.50 3.51
N ALA A 120 27.93 6.60 4.27
CA ALA A 120 26.57 6.74 3.75
C ALA A 120 26.40 7.97 2.83
N SER A 121 27.06 9.07 3.16
CA SER A 121 27.01 10.31 2.34
C SER A 121 27.91 10.28 1.10
N THR A 122 28.88 9.36 1.02
CA THR A 122 29.87 9.30 -0.07
C THR A 122 29.65 8.14 -1.03
N MET A 123 28.98 7.07 -0.60
CA MET A 123 28.71 5.91 -1.44
C MET A 123 27.55 6.18 -2.41
N SER A 124 27.58 5.49 -3.55
CA SER A 124 26.48 5.51 -4.52
C SER A 124 25.35 4.54 -4.14
N ASP A 125 24.14 4.76 -4.64
CA ASP A 125 23.01 3.85 -4.39
C ASP A 125 23.29 2.43 -4.92
N ALA A 126 24.04 2.31 -6.03
CA ALA A 126 24.45 1.02 -6.59
C ALA A 126 25.47 0.28 -5.70
N GLU A 127 26.39 1.02 -5.08
CA GLU A 127 27.36 0.47 -4.14
C GLU A 127 26.67 0.01 -2.85
N ALA A 128 25.75 0.81 -2.31
CA ALA A 128 24.95 0.41 -1.15
C ALA A 128 24.13 -0.85 -1.43
N ALA A 129 23.46 -0.92 -2.59
CA ALA A 129 22.67 -2.09 -2.98
C ALA A 129 23.52 -3.37 -3.09
N SER A 130 24.80 -3.26 -3.51
CA SER A 130 25.72 -4.41 -3.55
C SER A 130 26.00 -5.01 -2.16
N TYR A 131 25.82 -4.22 -1.11
CA TYR A 131 25.92 -4.65 0.28
C TYR A 131 24.56 -5.01 0.91
N GLY A 132 23.47 -5.00 0.12
CA GLY A 132 22.11 -5.17 0.65
C GLY A 132 21.62 -3.97 1.47
N LEU A 133 22.14 -2.78 1.17
CA LEU A 133 21.80 -1.54 1.87
C LEU A 133 21.03 -0.57 0.98
N ILE A 134 20.19 0.24 1.61
CA ILE A 134 19.47 1.36 1.02
C ILE A 134 19.95 2.64 1.68
N LEU A 135 20.26 3.65 0.87
CA LEU A 135 20.61 4.98 1.36
C LEU A 135 19.38 5.86 1.42
N VAL A 136 19.10 6.39 2.60
CA VAL A 136 17.97 7.30 2.81
C VAL A 136 18.48 8.63 3.36
N PRO A 137 18.19 9.77 2.70
CA PRO A 137 18.59 11.08 3.20
C PRO A 137 17.81 11.44 4.47
N ASP A 138 18.45 12.20 5.37
CA ASP A 138 17.80 12.74 6.55
C ASP A 138 16.70 13.74 6.17
N SER A 139 15.61 13.72 6.94
CA SER A 139 14.45 14.60 6.72
C SER A 139 14.75 16.09 6.91
N ARG A 140 15.75 16.44 7.72
CA ARG A 140 16.14 17.83 8.05
C ARG A 140 17.39 18.26 7.29
N ASN A 141 18.26 17.33 6.92
CA ASN A 141 19.49 17.60 6.18
C ASN A 141 19.70 16.60 5.02
N PRO A 142 19.35 16.94 3.78
CA PRO A 142 19.49 16.06 2.62
C PRO A 142 20.92 15.57 2.33
N ASN A 143 21.95 16.26 2.86
CA ASN A 143 23.35 15.87 2.68
C ASN A 143 23.79 14.76 3.65
N LEU A 144 23.04 14.56 4.74
CA LEU A 144 23.22 13.45 5.65
C LEU A 144 22.39 12.27 5.14
N LYS A 145 23.00 11.10 5.01
CA LYS A 145 22.33 9.87 4.61
C LYS A 145 22.49 8.79 5.68
N TYR A 146 21.51 7.91 5.78
CA TYR A 146 21.51 6.73 6.63
C TYR A 146 21.54 5.47 5.76
N THR A 147 22.31 4.49 6.19
CA THR A 147 22.33 3.13 5.63
C THR A 147 21.26 2.29 6.33
N LEU A 148 20.31 1.76 5.56
CA LEU A 148 19.25 0.87 6.04
C LEU A 148 19.41 -0.50 5.40
N LYS A 149 19.07 -1.57 6.11
CA LYS A 149 19.06 -2.92 5.52
C LYS A 149 17.87 -3.07 4.58
N SER A 150 18.14 -3.55 3.37
CA SER A 150 17.13 -3.82 2.34
C SER A 150 16.21 -4.99 2.68
#